data_AF-A0A7L2UG38-F1
#
_entry.id   AF-A0A7L2UG38-F1
#
_cell.length_a   1.000
_cell.length_b   1.000
_cell.length_c   1.000
_cell.angle_alpha   90.00
_cell.angle_beta   90.00
_cell.angle_gamma   90.00
#
_symmetry.space_group_name_H-M   'P 1'
#
loop_
_entity.id
_entity.type
_entity.pdbx_description
1 polymer ?
#
loop_
_entity_poly.entity_id
_entity_poly.type
_entity_poly.pdbx_seq_one_letter_code
_entity_poly.pdbx_strand_id
1 'polypeptide(L)' 'AVRFPPGTNCTVTGWGDIRTAGPLPPPKTLQQLEVPLLSHRRCRCLYAGTSGTDGLGTPAGDTLCAGFPQGQR' A
#
# COMPACT_ATOMS: atom_id res chain seq x y z
N ALA A 1 22.29 -7.65 -6.17
CA ALA A 1 20.83 -7.56 -5.97
C ALA A 1 20.51 -6.26 -5.23
N VAL A 2 19.52 -5.50 -5.68
CA VAL A 2 19.06 -4.29 -5.00
C VAL A 2 18.31 -4.70 -3.74
N ARG A 3 18.53 -3.99 -2.63
CA ARG A 3 17.84 -4.22 -1.35
C ARG A 3 17.02 -2.99 -1.01
N PHE A 4 15.79 -3.23 -0.54
CA PHE A 4 14.89 -2.18 -0.07
C PHE A 4 14.61 -2.40 1.42
N PRO A 5 15.32 -1.69 2.32
CA PRO A 5 15.13 -1.85 3.76
C PRO A 5 13.71 -1.45 4.18
N PRO A 6 13.06 -2.18 5.12
CA PRO A 6 11.84 -1.71 5.76
C PRO A 6 12.04 -0.32 6.36
N GLY A 7 11.04 0.55 6.27
CA GLY A 7 11.11 1.94 6.68
C GLY A 7 11.69 2.89 5.63
N THR A 8 12.19 2.39 4.49
CA THR A 8 12.52 3.26 3.36
C THR A 8 11.24 3.93 2.87
N ASN A 9 11.25 5.26 2.78
CA ASN A 9 10.12 5.99 2.22
C ASN A 9 10.09 5.86 0.70
N CYS A 10 8.90 5.61 0.17
CA CYS A 10 8.62 5.50 -1.24
C CYS A 10 7.48 6.46 -1.59
N THR A 11 7.48 6.93 -2.83
CA THR A 11 6.42 7.79 -3.35
C THR A 11 5.49 6.97 -4.22
N VAL A 12 4.20 7.00 -3.90
CA VAL A 12 3.11 6.44 -4.73
C VAL A 12 2.37 7.61 -5.36
N THR A 13 2.10 7.52 -6.66
CA THR A 13 1.33 8.53 -7.40
C THR A 13 0.20 7.87 -8.19
N GLY A 14 -0.94 8.54 -8.33
CA GLY A 14 -2.03 8.03 -9.15
C GLY A 14 -3.26 8.94 -9.26
N TRP A 15 -4.21 8.52 -10.09
CA TRP A 15 -5.50 9.19 -10.32
C TRP A 15 -6.70 8.44 -9.73
N GLY A 16 -6.44 7.51 -8.80
CA GLY A 16 -7.49 6.74 -8.13
C GLY A 16 -8.39 7.60 -7.23
N ASP A 17 -9.37 6.96 -6.62
CA ASP A 17 -10.26 7.62 -5.69
C ASP A 17 -9.50 8.10 -4.45
N ILE A 18 -9.71 9.36 -4.07
CA ILE A 18 -9.07 10.00 -2.89
C ILE A 18 -9.87 9.80 -1.60
N ARG A 19 -11.10 9.30 -1.73
CA ARG A 19 -12.03 8.97 -0.64
C ARG A 19 -12.84 7.75 -1.07
N THR A 20 -13.54 7.09 -0.15
CA THR A 20 -14.45 5.99 -0.50
C THR A 20 -15.42 6.40 -1.61
N ALA A 21 -15.26 5.81 -2.80
CA ALA A 21 -16.03 6.09 -4.02
C ALA A 21 -16.06 7.58 -4.45
N GLY A 22 -15.02 8.34 -4.08
CA GLY A 22 -14.90 9.76 -4.40
C GLY A 22 -13.89 10.00 -5.52
N PRO A 23 -14.33 10.18 -6.78
CA PRO A 23 -13.42 10.47 -7.88
C PRO A 23 -12.71 11.81 -7.67
N LEU A 24 -11.58 11.99 -8.35
CA LEU A 24 -10.85 13.25 -8.31
C LEU A 24 -11.71 14.42 -8.82
N PRO A 25 -11.75 15.55 -8.10
CA PRO A 25 -12.41 16.75 -8.61
C PRO A 25 -11.66 17.26 -9.85
N PRO A 26 -12.36 17.84 -10.85
CA PRO A 26 -11.71 18.58 -11.93
C PRO A 26 -10.73 19.61 -11.34
N PRO A 27 -9.47 19.69 -11.84
CA PRO A 27 -8.97 19.18 -13.12
C PRO A 27 -8.39 17.76 -13.08
N LYS A 28 -8.72 16.93 -12.08
CA LYS A 28 -8.17 15.58 -11.86
C LYS A 28 -6.66 15.59 -11.68
N THR A 29 -6.19 16.49 -10.83
CA THR A 29 -4.77 16.60 -10.47
C THR A 29 -4.22 15.27 -9.99
N LEU A 30 -3.03 14.88 -10.48
CA LEU A 30 -2.33 13.68 -10.03
C LEU A 30 -2.07 13.77 -8.51
N GLN A 31 -2.41 12.71 -7.79
CA GLN A 31 -2.16 12.65 -6.35
C GLN A 31 -0.83 11.96 -6.08
N GLN A 32 -0.22 12.33 -4.97
CA GLN A 32 1.04 11.76 -4.51
C GLN A 32 0.97 11.50 -3.01
N LEU A 33 1.55 10.38 -2.58
CA LEU A 33 1.68 10.02 -1.18
C LEU A 33 3.04 9.38 -0.90
N GLU A 34 3.71 9.85 0.16
CA GLU A 34 4.88 9.18 0.72
C GLU A 34 4.45 8.09 1.72
N VAL A 35 4.94 6.87 1.51
CA VAL A 35 4.64 5.70 2.35
C VAL A 35 5.93 4.97 2.72
N PRO A 36 6.04 4.43 3.94
CA PRO A 36 7.17 3.59 4.31
C PRO A 36 7.00 2.18 3.76
N LEU A 37 8.10 1.55 3.36
CA LEU A 37 8.14 0.12 3.09
C LEU A 37 7.91 -0.67 4.39
N LEU A 38 7.03 -1.64 4.33
CA LEU A 38 6.77 -2.60 5.40
C LEU A 38 7.65 -3.84 5.21
N SER A 39 8.11 -4.41 6.33
CA SER A 39 8.79 -5.70 6.26
C SER A 39 7.81 -6.77 5.77
N HIS A 40 8.33 -7.72 4.98
CA HIS A 40 7.52 -8.81 4.45
C HIS A 40 6.79 -9.57 5.57
N ARG A 41 7.45 -9.80 6.71
CA ARG A 41 6.84 -10.37 7.92
C ARG A 41 5.67 -9.53 8.43
N ARG A 42 5.84 -8.21 8.55
CA ARG A 42 4.77 -7.33 9.04
C ARG A 42 3.58 -7.34 8.10
N CYS A 43 3.82 -7.30 6.80
CA CYS A 43 2.76 -7.38 5.80
C CYS A 43 2.01 -8.72 5.91
N ARG A 44 2.71 -9.85 5.97
CA ARG A 44 2.07 -11.16 6.20
C ARG A 44 1.20 -11.19 7.46
N CYS A 45 1.65 -10.60 8.57
CA CYS A 45 0.83 -10.53 9.79
C CYS A 45 -0.45 -9.71 9.63
N LEU A 46 -0.42 -8.62 8.85
CA LEU A 46 -1.61 -7.79 8.58
C LEU A 46 -2.65 -8.56 7.74
N TYR A 47 -2.20 -9.40 6.81
CA TYR A 47 -3.06 -10.18 5.90
C TYR A 47 -3.33 -11.62 6.37
N ALA A 48 -2.70 -12.11 7.44
CA ALA A 48 -2.89 -13.48 7.92
C ALA A 48 -4.35 -13.76 8.37
N GLY A 49 -5.04 -12.73 8.88
CA GLY A 49 -6.45 -12.83 9.32
C GLY A 49 -7.49 -12.68 8.21
N THR A 50 -7.09 -12.28 7.00
CA THR A 50 -8.00 -12.06 5.86
C THR A 50 -8.06 -13.28 4.93
N SER A 51 -7.80 -14.48 5.46
CA SER A 51 -7.68 -15.75 4.71
C SER A 51 -8.99 -16.27 4.10
N GLY A 52 -9.97 -15.40 3.84
CA GLY A 52 -11.20 -15.75 3.14
C GLY A 52 -12.03 -14.50 2.88
N THR A 53 -11.92 -13.98 1.65
CA THR A 53 -13.02 -13.44 0.80
C THR A 53 -12.45 -12.65 -0.39
N ASP A 54 -11.25 -12.05 -0.28
CA ASP A 54 -10.82 -10.99 -1.22
C ASP A 54 -9.66 -11.40 -2.16
N GLY A 55 -9.28 -12.68 -2.19
CA GLY A 55 -8.29 -13.21 -3.14
C GLY A 55 -6.84 -12.73 -2.99
N LEU A 56 -6.55 -11.82 -2.05
CA LEU A 56 -5.22 -11.20 -1.94
C LEU A 56 -4.15 -12.11 -1.31
N GLY A 57 -4.56 -13.18 -0.63
CA GLY A 57 -3.65 -14.17 -0.04
C GLY A 57 -2.58 -13.56 0.89
N THR A 58 -1.63 -14.41 1.28
CA THR A 58 -0.41 -13.93 1.94
C THR A 58 0.53 -13.35 0.87
N PRO A 59 1.10 -12.13 1.03
CA PRO A 59 2.01 -11.56 0.04
C PRO A 59 3.11 -12.54 -0.37
N ALA A 60 3.29 -12.72 -1.69
CA ALA A 60 4.29 -13.61 -2.26
C ALA A 60 5.72 -13.05 -2.06
N GLY A 61 6.73 -13.92 -2.08
CA GLY A 61 8.11 -13.55 -1.73
C GLY A 61 8.77 -12.50 -2.64
N ASP A 62 8.20 -12.28 -3.83
CA ASP A 62 8.57 -11.28 -4.82
C ASP A 62 7.80 -9.95 -4.67
N THR A 63 6.91 -9.84 -3.68
CA THR A 63 6.07 -8.66 -3.46
C THR A 63 6.65 -7.74 -2.37
N LEU A 64 6.63 -6.43 -2.64
CA LEU A 64 6.90 -5.39 -1.65
C LEU A 64 5.57 -4.82 -1.12
N CYS A 65 5.58 -4.39 0.14
CA CYS A 65 4.42 -3.87 0.83
C CYS A 65 4.77 -2.49 1.36
N ALA A 66 3.89 -1.51 1.19
CA ALA A 66 4.12 -0.14 1.60
C ALA A 66 2.82 0.49 2.11
N GLY A 67 2.91 1.31 3.15
CA GLY A 67 1.76 2.01 3.70
C GLY A 67 1.74 2.06 5.22
N PHE A 68 0.68 2.66 5.75
CA PHE A 68 0.46 2.83 7.18
C PHE A 68 -0.56 1.80 7.67
N PRO A 69 -0.24 0.94 8.65
CA PRO A 69 -1.16 -0.09 9.14
C PRO A 69 -2.50 0.45 9.67
N GLN A 70 -2.53 1.70 10.12
CA GLN A 70 -3.72 2.40 10.61
C GLN A 70 -4.47 3.17 9.51
N GLY A 71 -4.00 3.10 8.26
CA GLY A 71 -4.38 4.04 7.20
C GLY A 71 -3.73 5.41 7.38
N GLN A 72 -3.92 6.28 6.39
CA GLN A 72 -3.52 7.68 6.47
C GLN A 72 -4.78 8.56 6.52
N ARG A 73 -4.75 9.66 7.28
CA ARG A 73 -5.80 10.67 7.29
C ARG A 73 -5.53 11.72 6.21
#